data_AF-A0A2S4KUR8-F1
#
_entry.id   AF-A0A2S4KUR8-F1
#
_cell.length_a   1.000
_cell.length_b   1.000
_cell.length_c   1.000
_cell.angle_alpha   90.00
_cell.angle_beta   90.00
_cell.angle_gamma   90.00
#
_symmetry.space_group_name_H-M   'P 1'
#
loop_
_entity.id
_entity.type
_entity.pdbx_description
1 polymer ?
#
loop_
_entity_poly.entity_id
_entity_poly.type
_entity_poly.pdbx_seq_one_letter_code
_entity_poly.pdbx_strand_id
1 'polypeptide(L)'
;MPAGLSIKLVAPNGKSWDQPTGLFIDNEFVPSSGQEITTIDPATEETIAVVHAASAEDVDRAVNAAYGAFRSAAWKDMSAANRGILMTKLADLIEANKELFATIDAWDNGEYIAGGSPRT
;
A
#
# COMPACT_ATOMS: atom_id res chain seq x y z
N MET A 1 -1.39 -15.14 2.61
CA MET A 1 -0.21 -14.27 2.75
C MET A 1 0.99 -15.14 3.06
N PRO A 2 2.09 -15.07 2.28
CA PRO A 2 3.33 -15.75 2.65
C PRO A 2 3.78 -15.27 4.04
N ALA A 3 4.19 -16.21 4.90
CA ALA A 3 4.58 -15.91 6.26
C ALA A 3 5.81 -14.97 6.28
N GLY A 4 5.73 -13.85 7.01
CA GLY A 4 6.86 -12.95 7.25
C GLY A 4 6.87 -11.62 6.47
N LEU A 5 5.91 -11.36 5.58
CA LEU A 5 5.80 -10.09 4.83
C LEU A 5 4.73 -9.13 5.38
N SER A 6 4.41 -9.26 6.67
CA SER A 6 3.49 -8.35 7.32
C SER A 6 3.85 -8.14 8.78
N ILE A 7 3.66 -6.91 9.24
CA ILE A 7 3.85 -6.48 10.61
C ILE A 7 2.56 -5.86 11.12
N LYS A 8 2.29 -5.98 12.42
CA LYS A 8 1.17 -5.29 13.04
C LYS A 8 1.59 -3.88 13.44
N LEU A 9 0.91 -2.87 12.92
CA LEU A 9 1.13 -1.47 13.27
C LEU A 9 0.01 -0.96 14.18
N VAL A 10 0.37 -0.01 15.05
CA VAL A 10 -0.55 0.74 15.89
C VAL A 10 -0.19 2.21 15.77
N ALA A 11 -1.06 2.99 15.14
CA ALA A 11 -0.85 4.42 14.94
C ALA A 11 -1.08 5.22 16.24
N PRO A 12 -0.56 6.46 16.33
CA PRO A 12 -0.74 7.33 17.50
C PRO A 12 -2.20 7.61 17.88
N ASN A 13 -3.13 7.55 16.92
CA ASN A 13 -4.56 7.71 17.15
C ASN A 13 -5.27 6.42 17.64
N GLY A 14 -4.51 5.35 17.93
CA GLY A 14 -5.00 4.08 18.45
C GLY A 14 -5.53 3.10 17.40
N LYS A 15 -5.55 3.46 16.11
CA LYS A 15 -5.89 2.51 15.04
C LYS A 15 -4.78 1.49 14.85
N SER A 16 -5.16 0.24 14.57
CA SER A 16 -4.20 -0.84 14.29
C SER A 16 -4.59 -1.65 13.07
N TRP A 17 -3.61 -2.13 12.33
CA TRP A 17 -3.78 -2.96 11.14
C TRP A 17 -2.56 -3.85 10.91
N ASP A 18 -2.74 -4.86 10.07
CA ASP A 18 -1.64 -5.67 9.54
C ASP A 18 -1.11 -5.00 8.28
N GLN A 19 0.10 -4.45 8.36
CA GLN A 19 0.79 -3.74 7.28
C GLN A 19 1.62 -4.74 6.47
N PRO A 20 1.36 -4.91 5.16
CA PRO A 20 2.29 -5.63 4.29
C PRO A 20 3.59 -4.86 4.12
N THR A 21 4.73 -5.55 4.19
CA THR A 21 6.07 -4.96 4.03
C THR A 21 6.76 -5.33 2.71
N GLY A 22 6.24 -6.35 2.02
CA GLY A 22 6.72 -6.78 0.70
C GLY A 22 6.16 -5.96 -0.45
N LEU A 23 6.72 -6.16 -1.65
CA LEU A 23 6.24 -5.55 -2.89
C LEU A 23 4.92 -6.21 -3.31
N PHE A 24 3.99 -5.46 -3.91
CA PHE A 24 2.77 -6.02 -4.48
C PHE A 24 2.93 -6.23 -6.00
N ILE A 25 3.21 -7.47 -6.42
CA ILE A 25 3.47 -7.84 -7.82
C ILE A 25 2.61 -9.04 -8.19
N ASP A 26 1.92 -8.97 -9.33
CA ASP A 26 1.07 -10.04 -9.87
C ASP A 26 0.01 -10.57 -8.87
N ASN A 27 -0.67 -9.63 -8.20
CA ASN A 27 -1.68 -9.87 -7.15
C ASN A 27 -1.17 -10.53 -5.86
N GLU A 28 0.15 -10.58 -5.65
CA GLU A 28 0.75 -11.15 -4.44
C GLU A 28 1.72 -10.18 -3.76
N PHE A 29 1.82 -10.28 -2.44
CA PHE A 29 2.91 -9.65 -1.69
C PHE A 29 4.14 -10.57 -1.73
N VAL A 30 5.25 -10.06 -2.28
CA VAL A 30 6.49 -10.81 -2.51
C VAL A 30 7.68 -10.12 -1.82
N PRO A 31 8.68 -10.88 -1.35
CA PRO A 31 9.92 -10.28 -0.87
C PRO A 31 10.71 -9.70 -2.05
N SER A 32 11.53 -8.70 -1.77
CA SER A 32 12.54 -8.17 -2.68
C SER A 32 13.93 -8.64 -2.24
N SER A 33 14.85 -8.81 -3.18
CA SER A 33 16.29 -8.91 -2.90
C SER A 33 17.00 -7.56 -2.85
N GLY A 34 16.27 -6.47 -3.09
CA GLY A 34 16.74 -5.10 -2.92
C GLY A 34 17.01 -4.73 -1.45
N GLN A 35 17.47 -3.50 -1.25
CA GLN A 35 17.65 -2.94 0.09
C GLN A 35 16.30 -2.74 0.78
N GLU A 36 16.31 -2.50 2.08
CA GLU A 36 15.12 -2.09 2.82
C GLU A 36 15.05 -0.56 2.91
N ILE A 37 13.82 -0.03 2.97
CA ILE A 37 13.55 1.38 3.23
C ILE A 37 12.88 1.49 4.59
N THR A 38 13.41 2.36 5.44
CA THR A 38 12.78 2.71 6.72
C THR A 38 11.86 3.90 6.50
N THR A 39 10.58 3.76 6.83
CA THR A 39 9.65 4.90 6.97
C THR A 39 9.77 5.46 8.39
N ILE A 40 9.82 6.79 8.47
CA ILE A 40 10.06 7.56 9.69
C ILE A 40 8.88 8.50 9.88
N ASP A 41 8.38 8.59 11.12
CA ASP A 41 7.37 9.55 11.52
C ASP A 41 7.99 10.95 11.52
N PRO A 42 7.52 11.88 10.65
CA PRO A 42 8.09 13.21 10.55
C PRO A 42 7.82 14.09 11.79
N ALA A 43 6.84 13.73 12.64
CA ALA A 43 6.53 14.48 13.86
C ALA A 43 7.40 14.09 15.05
N THR A 44 7.92 12.86 15.07
CA THR A 44 8.66 12.29 16.22
C THR A 44 10.08 11.86 15.87
N GLU A 45 10.41 11.75 14.58
CA GLU A 45 11.64 11.14 14.04
C GLU A 45 11.80 9.66 14.40
N GLU A 46 10.76 9.01 14.92
CA GLU A 46 10.77 7.59 15.26
C GLU A 46 10.47 6.71 14.04
N THR A 47 10.98 5.47 14.04
CA THR A 47 10.71 4.51 12.97
C THR A 47 9.28 3.99 13.02
N ILE A 48 8.56 4.10 11.90
CA ILE A 48 7.22 3.52 11.71
C ILE A 48 7.34 2.04 11.34
N ALA A 49 8.10 1.75 10.28
CA ALA A 49 8.23 0.42 9.69
C ALA A 49 9.47 0.33 8.80
N VAL A 50 9.87 -0.91 8.50
CA VAL A 50 10.89 -1.22 7.49
C VAL A 50 10.21 -2.03 6.39
N VAL A 51 10.34 -1.58 5.14
CA VAL A 51 9.70 -2.17 3.96
C VAL A 51 10.73 -2.56 2.90
N HIS A 52 10.39 -3.52 2.06
CA HIS A 52 11.26 -3.94 0.96
C HIS A 52 11.32 -2.86 -0.13
N ALA A 53 12.52 -2.42 -0.51
CA ALA A 53 12.74 -1.61 -1.71
C ALA A 53 12.83 -2.52 -2.93
N ALA A 54 12.28 -2.09 -4.07
CA ALA A 54 12.39 -2.84 -5.31
C ALA A 54 13.82 -2.85 -5.87
N SER A 55 14.29 -4.02 -6.29
CA SER A 55 15.49 -4.17 -7.13
C SER A 55 15.14 -3.95 -8.62
N ALA A 56 16.16 -3.91 -9.48
CA ALA A 56 15.93 -3.83 -10.94
C ALA A 56 15.17 -5.07 -11.45
N GLU A 57 15.50 -6.25 -10.90
CA GLU A 57 14.84 -7.51 -11.23
C GLU A 57 13.36 -7.51 -10.80
N ASP A 58 13.02 -6.89 -9.68
CA ASP A 58 11.62 -6.76 -9.25
C ASP A 58 10.82 -5.81 -10.13
N VAL A 59 11.46 -4.73 -10.62
CA VAL A 59 10.86 -3.85 -11.63
C VAL A 59 10.58 -4.62 -12.91
N ASP A 60 11.55 -5.42 -13.40
CA ASP A 60 11.35 -6.26 -14.59
C ASP A 60 10.22 -7.27 -14.38
N ARG A 61 10.12 -7.90 -13.21
CA ARG A 61 9.00 -8.80 -12.85
C ARG A 61 7.66 -8.06 -12.88
N ALA A 62 7.58 -6.87 -12.29
CA ALA A 62 6.35 -6.07 -12.26
C ALA A 62 5.92 -5.64 -13.68
N VAL A 63 6.86 -5.21 -14.52
CA VAL A 63 6.57 -4.84 -15.93
C VAL A 63 6.10 -6.05 -16.72
N ASN A 64 6.76 -7.20 -16.57
CA ASN A 64 6.34 -8.43 -17.26
C ASN A 64 4.95 -8.90 -16.82
N ALA A 65 4.64 -8.84 -15.52
CA ALA A 65 3.30 -9.16 -15.01
C ALA A 65 2.23 -8.20 -15.57
N ALA A 66 2.49 -6.90 -15.54
CA ALA A 66 1.59 -5.89 -16.10
C ALA A 66 1.37 -6.10 -17.62
N TYR A 67 2.43 -6.43 -18.36
CA TYR A 67 2.35 -6.74 -19.79
C TYR A 67 1.54 -8.01 -20.07
N GLY A 68 1.74 -9.06 -19.26
CA GLY A 68 0.95 -10.29 -19.30
C GLY A 68 -0.53 -10.02 -19.06
N ALA A 69 -0.86 -9.26 -18.01
CA ALA A 69 -2.22 -8.86 -17.70
C ALA A 69 -2.85 -8.04 -18.84
N PHE A 70 -2.12 -7.09 -19.41
CA PHE A 70 -2.59 -6.27 -20.53
C PHE A 70 -2.93 -7.10 -21.77
N ARG A 71 -2.22 -8.21 -22.02
CA ARG A 71 -2.47 -9.12 -23.15
C ARG A 71 -3.48 -10.22 -22.85
N SER A 72 -3.70 -10.53 -21.58
CA SER A 72 -4.64 -11.57 -21.16
C SER A 72 -6.07 -11.20 -21.52
N ALA A 73 -6.83 -12.17 -22.03
CA ALA A 73 -8.27 -12.02 -22.31
C ALA A 73 -9.05 -11.55 -21.08
N ALA A 74 -8.62 -11.94 -19.87
CA ALA A 74 -9.26 -11.57 -18.62
C ALA A 74 -9.38 -10.04 -18.42
N TRP A 75 -8.40 -9.27 -18.92
CA TRP A 75 -8.41 -7.81 -18.87
C TRP A 75 -8.71 -7.18 -20.23
N LYS A 76 -8.04 -7.66 -21.28
CA LYS A 76 -8.12 -7.13 -22.64
C LYS A 76 -9.53 -7.21 -23.22
N ASP A 77 -10.20 -8.35 -23.03
CA ASP A 77 -11.52 -8.60 -23.60
C ASP A 77 -12.66 -8.20 -22.64
N MET A 78 -12.31 -7.67 -21.46
CA MET A 78 -13.29 -7.13 -20.53
C MET A 78 -14.02 -5.94 -21.16
N SER A 79 -15.36 -5.91 -21.04
CA SER A 79 -16.13 -4.77 -21.51
C SER A 79 -15.81 -3.50 -20.70
N ALA A 80 -15.99 -2.33 -21.30
CA ALA A 80 -15.82 -1.06 -20.59
C ALA A 80 -16.75 -0.94 -19.37
N ALA A 81 -17.98 -1.47 -19.47
CA ALA A 81 -18.92 -1.51 -18.36
C ALA A 81 -18.40 -2.36 -17.18
N ASN A 82 -17.88 -3.55 -17.45
CA ASN A 82 -17.33 -4.42 -16.40
C ASN A 82 -16.08 -3.81 -15.76
N ARG A 83 -15.21 -3.15 -16.54
CA ARG A 83 -14.10 -2.37 -15.97
C ARG A 83 -14.60 -1.24 -15.06
N GLY A 84 -15.65 -0.54 -15.47
CA GLY A 84 -16.30 0.49 -14.65
C GLY A 84 -16.78 -0.06 -13.31
N ILE A 85 -17.44 -1.22 -13.30
CA ILE A 85 -17.89 -1.89 -12.07
C ILE A 85 -16.71 -2.20 -11.13
N LEU A 86 -15.58 -2.69 -11.67
CA LEU A 86 -14.39 -2.95 -10.85
C LEU A 86 -13.80 -1.66 -10.26
N MET A 87 -13.79 -0.56 -11.01
CA MET A 87 -13.33 0.74 -10.51
C MET A 87 -14.25 1.30 -9.43
N THR A 88 -15.58 1.17 -9.60
CA THR A 88 -16.54 1.55 -8.56
C THR A 88 -16.35 0.71 -7.29
N LYS A 89 -16.17 -0.61 -7.43
CA LYS A 89 -15.89 -1.48 -6.28
C LYS A 89 -14.59 -1.08 -5.56
N LEU A 90 -13.55 -0.69 -6.30
CA LEU A 90 -12.32 -0.16 -5.69
C LEU A 90 -12.62 1.12 -4.90
N ALA A 91 -13.39 2.05 -5.46
CA ALA A 91 -13.79 3.28 -4.77
C ALA A 91 -14.59 2.99 -3.48
N ASP A 92 -15.54 2.05 -3.54
CA ASP A 92 -16.34 1.64 -2.38
C ASP A 92 -15.44 1.06 -1.27
N LEU A 93 -14.44 0.25 -1.64
CA LEU A 93 -13.46 -0.30 -0.71
C LEU A 93 -12.57 0.78 -0.10
N ILE A 94 -12.17 1.79 -0.87
CA ILE A 94 -11.41 2.94 -0.36
C ILE A 94 -12.26 3.74 0.63
N GLU A 95 -13.50 4.08 0.27
CA GLU A 95 -14.42 4.83 1.13
C GLU A 95 -14.71 4.09 2.44
N ALA A 96 -14.92 2.78 2.38
CA ALA A 96 -15.11 1.93 3.56
C ALA A 96 -13.90 1.94 4.50
N ASN A 97 -12.69 2.19 3.98
CA ASN A 97 -11.44 2.25 4.73
C ASN A 97 -10.86 3.66 4.86
N LYS A 98 -11.63 4.71 4.55
CA LYS A 98 -11.13 6.09 4.45
C LYS A 98 -10.39 6.58 5.69
N GLU A 99 -10.87 6.22 6.88
CA GLU A 99 -10.25 6.64 8.13
C GLU A 99 -8.92 5.93 8.39
N LEU A 100 -8.76 4.70 7.89
CA LEU A 100 -7.48 3.99 7.94
C LEU A 100 -6.49 4.65 6.98
N PHE A 101 -6.90 4.91 5.73
CA PHE A 101 -6.06 5.61 4.76
C PHE A 101 -5.64 7.01 5.25
N ALA A 102 -6.57 7.79 5.80
CA ALA A 102 -6.26 9.10 6.38
C ALA A 102 -5.30 9.00 7.58
N THR A 103 -5.36 7.92 8.37
CA THR A 103 -4.43 7.70 9.48
C THR A 103 -3.02 7.38 8.97
N ILE A 104 -2.91 6.51 7.96
CA ILE A 104 -1.63 6.13 7.35
C ILE A 104 -0.97 7.37 6.72
N ASP A 105 -1.72 8.12 5.92
CA ASP A 105 -1.22 9.29 5.21
C ASP A 105 -0.75 10.38 6.17
N ALA A 106 -1.55 10.69 7.20
CA ALA A 106 -1.17 11.64 8.24
C ALA A 106 0.08 11.22 9.03
N TRP A 107 0.23 9.92 9.32
CA TRP A 107 1.36 9.44 10.10
C TRP A 107 2.66 9.40 9.29
N ASP A 108 2.61 9.00 8.03
CA ASP A 108 3.79 8.86 7.16
C ASP A 108 4.22 10.20 6.54
N ASN A 109 3.27 11.06 6.17
CA ASN A 109 3.56 12.34 5.51
C ASN A 109 3.45 13.57 6.43
N GLY A 110 3.09 13.38 7.70
CA GLY A 110 2.98 14.45 8.68
C GLY A 110 1.79 15.39 8.42
N GLU A 111 0.79 14.96 7.64
CA GLU A 111 -0.43 15.74 7.48
C GLU A 111 -1.18 15.85 8.80
N TYR A 112 -1.61 17.06 9.12
CA TYR A 112 -2.35 17.34 10.34
C TYR A 112 -3.74 16.70 10.28
N ILE A 113 -3.95 15.63 11.05
CA ILE A 113 -5.30 15.15 11.36
C ILE A 113 -6.06 16.23 12.14
N ALA A 114 -7.08 16.81 11.50
CA ALA A 114 -7.96 17.81 12.10
C ALA A 114 -8.62 17.24 13.37
N GLY A 115 -8.00 17.51 14.52
CA GLY A 115 -8.41 16.96 15.82
C GLY A 115 -7.33 17.02 16.91
N GLY A 116 -6.04 17.16 16.57
CA GLY A 116 -4.98 17.35 17.56
C GLY A 116 -4.79 18.83 17.89
N SER A 117 -5.06 19.28 19.12
CA SER A 117 -4.86 20.68 19.55
C SER A 117 -3.57 21.30 18.95
N PRO A 118 -3.61 22.51 18.36
CA PRO A 118 -2.43 23.15 17.78
C PRO A 118 -1.37 23.30 18.88
N ARG A 119 -0.23 22.64 18.72
CA ARG A 119 0.96 23.04 19.47
C ARG A 119 1.64 24.15 18.69
N THR A 120 1.14 25.36 18.96
CA THR A 120 1.73 26.72 18.97
C THR A 120 0.69 27.73 18.54
#